data_AF-A0A9P8JFR8-F1
#
_entry.id   AF-A0A9P8JFR8-F1
#
_cell.length_a   1.000
_cell.length_b   1.000
_cell.length_c   1.000
_cell.angle_alpha   90.00
_cell.angle_beta   90.00
_cell.angle_gamma   90.00
#
_symmetry.space_group_name_H-M   'P 1'
#
loop_
_entity.id
_entity.type
_entity.pdbx_description
1 polymer ?
#
loop_
_entity_poly.entity_id
_entity_poly.type
_entity_poly.pdbx_seq_one_letter_code
_entity_poly.pdbx_strand_id
1 'polypeptide(L)'
;KSRSTKAAVEDWMLSQGVTRDSVVIALGGGVIGDMIGFVAATYMRGVRFVQVPTTLLAMVDSSIGGKTAIDTPLGKNLVGAFWQPQRIYIDLQFLETLPKREVINGMAEVVKTAAFWDEAEFATLEENADLIMKVLDDKTKKGEGRFTEIAHILKRIVLGSARIKAEVVSADEREGGLRNILNFGHSIGHAIEAILTPQILHGECVAIGMVKEAELA
;
A
#
# COMPACT_ATOMS: atom_id res chain seq x y z
N LYS A 1 -2.65 6.24 -11.86
CA LYS A 1 -1.49 7.11 -11.54
C LYS A 1 -0.82 7.49 -12.85
N SER A 2 -0.91 8.74 -13.33
CA SER A 2 -0.51 9.06 -14.72
C SER A 2 0.45 10.26 -14.82
N ARG A 3 1.10 10.40 -15.99
CA ARG A 3 1.91 11.58 -16.33
C ARG A 3 1.10 12.88 -16.26
N SER A 4 -0.14 12.86 -16.72
CA SER A 4 -1.02 14.04 -16.72
C SER A 4 -1.34 14.53 -15.31
N THR A 5 -1.66 13.62 -14.38
CA THR A 5 -1.88 13.99 -12.97
C THR A 5 -0.61 14.51 -12.33
N LYS A 6 0.55 13.89 -12.60
CA LYS A 6 1.84 14.37 -12.08
C LYS A 6 2.10 15.82 -12.51
N ALA A 7 1.98 16.11 -13.81
CA ALA A 7 2.16 17.45 -14.35
C ALA A 7 1.17 18.46 -13.76
N ALA A 8 -0.10 18.09 -13.64
CA ALA A 8 -1.13 18.97 -13.06
C ALA A 8 -0.81 19.37 -11.61
N VAL A 9 -0.29 18.44 -10.79
CA VAL A 9 0.12 18.74 -9.41
C VAL A 9 1.35 19.64 -9.40
N GLU A 10 2.36 19.35 -10.23
CA GLU A 10 3.59 20.14 -10.32
C GLU A 10 3.33 21.58 -10.79
N ASP A 11 2.54 21.76 -11.85
CA ASP A 11 2.15 23.06 -12.39
C ASP A 11 1.37 23.88 -11.36
N TRP A 12 0.45 23.23 -10.64
CA TRP A 12 -0.27 23.87 -9.54
C TRP A 12 0.69 24.31 -8.43
N MET A 13 1.61 23.44 -7.97
CA MET A 13 2.60 23.80 -6.94
C MET A 13 3.45 25.01 -7.37
N LEU A 14 3.92 25.04 -8.63
CA LEU A 14 4.67 26.17 -9.18
C LEU A 14 3.83 27.45 -9.19
N SER A 15 2.55 27.37 -9.58
CA SER A 15 1.63 28.52 -9.60
C SER A 15 1.41 29.14 -8.21
N GLN A 16 1.56 28.34 -7.15
CA GLN A 16 1.45 28.79 -5.77
C GLN A 16 2.77 29.29 -5.17
N GLY A 17 3.87 29.28 -5.94
CA GLY A 17 5.19 29.69 -5.46
C GLY A 17 5.81 28.72 -4.46
N VAL A 18 5.44 27.44 -4.50
CA VAL A 18 5.98 26.40 -3.60
C VAL A 18 7.48 26.23 -3.84
N THR A 19 8.30 26.49 -2.82
CA THR A 19 9.78 26.40 -2.93
C THR A 19 10.34 25.10 -2.31
N ARG A 20 11.66 24.92 -2.38
CA ARG A 20 12.34 23.66 -2.03
C ARG A 20 12.28 23.29 -0.55
N ASP A 21 12.00 24.26 0.32
CA ASP A 21 11.80 24.04 1.76
C ASP A 21 10.45 23.39 2.08
N SER A 22 9.53 23.32 1.12
CA SER A 22 8.18 22.76 1.31
C SER A 22 8.21 21.30 1.76
N VAL A 23 7.16 20.91 2.48
CA VAL A 23 6.92 19.54 2.91
C VAL A 23 5.59 19.07 2.32
N VAL A 24 5.64 18.06 1.47
CA VAL A 24 4.46 17.48 0.84
C VAL A 24 3.83 16.43 1.76
N ILE A 25 2.50 16.40 1.87
CA ILE A 25 1.78 15.43 2.70
C ILE A 25 0.93 14.55 1.77
N ALA A 26 1.27 13.26 1.69
CA ALA A 26 0.50 12.27 0.93
C ALA A 26 -0.56 11.65 1.85
N LEU A 27 -1.77 12.22 1.85
CA LEU A 27 -2.92 11.69 2.59
C LEU A 27 -3.80 10.83 1.67
N GLY A 28 -3.73 9.51 1.79
CA GLY A 28 -4.53 8.60 0.98
C GLY A 28 -4.03 7.15 0.99
N GLY A 29 -4.56 6.35 0.05
CA GLY A 29 -4.03 5.01 -0.23
C GLY A 29 -2.78 5.01 -1.12
N GLY A 30 -2.37 3.83 -1.59
CA GLY A 30 -1.15 3.68 -2.41
C GLY A 30 -1.15 4.48 -3.72
N VAL A 31 -2.30 4.78 -4.30
CA VAL A 31 -2.40 5.66 -5.48
C VAL A 31 -1.90 7.08 -5.16
N ILE A 32 -2.32 7.65 -4.03
CA ILE A 32 -1.87 8.96 -3.57
C ILE A 32 -0.41 8.87 -3.13
N GLY A 33 -0.05 7.86 -2.33
CA GLY A 33 1.31 7.66 -1.84
C GLY A 33 2.35 7.63 -2.96
N ASP A 34 2.11 6.85 -4.00
CA ASP A 34 3.04 6.72 -5.12
C ASP A 34 3.08 7.98 -6.00
N MET A 35 1.91 8.56 -6.32
CA MET A 35 1.83 9.76 -7.16
C MET A 35 2.53 10.94 -6.48
N ILE A 36 2.14 11.23 -5.24
CA ILE A 36 2.61 12.39 -4.50
C ILE A 36 4.05 12.18 -4.03
N GLY A 37 4.45 10.95 -3.70
CA GLY A 37 5.84 10.61 -3.47
C GLY A 37 6.71 10.86 -4.70
N PHE A 38 6.22 10.54 -5.92
CA PHE A 38 6.99 10.75 -7.14
C PHE A 38 7.05 12.22 -7.56
N VAL A 39 5.98 12.98 -7.32
CA VAL A 39 6.01 14.45 -7.38
C VAL A 39 7.09 14.96 -6.43
N ALA A 40 7.10 14.56 -5.16
CA ALA A 40 8.09 15.00 -4.19
C ALA A 40 9.53 14.62 -4.57
N ALA A 41 9.73 13.45 -5.18
CA ALA A 41 11.03 12.98 -5.64
C ALA A 41 11.62 13.86 -6.77
N THR A 42 10.77 14.50 -7.58
CA THR A 42 11.17 15.18 -8.82
C THR A 42 10.98 16.70 -8.77
N TYR A 43 10.03 17.19 -7.97
CA TYR A 43 9.77 18.62 -7.79
C TYR A 43 11.01 19.34 -7.26
N MET A 44 11.50 20.32 -8.03
CA MET A 44 12.78 21.01 -7.76
C MET A 44 13.96 20.08 -7.45
N ARG A 45 13.99 18.89 -8.10
CA ARG A 45 14.98 17.83 -7.90
C ARG A 45 14.98 17.24 -6.48
N GLY A 46 13.81 17.21 -5.84
CA GLY A 46 13.60 16.59 -4.55
C GLY A 46 13.20 17.59 -3.47
N VAL A 47 12.06 17.31 -2.85
CA VAL A 47 11.55 17.96 -1.64
C VAL A 47 11.13 16.91 -0.61
N ARG A 48 11.03 17.33 0.64
CA ARG A 48 10.62 16.45 1.74
C ARG A 48 9.14 16.09 1.58
N PHE A 49 8.78 14.87 1.93
CA PHE A 49 7.39 14.48 2.05
C PHE A 49 7.15 13.50 3.20
N VAL A 50 5.89 13.35 3.57
CA VAL A 50 5.43 12.38 4.57
C VAL A 50 4.25 11.58 4.01
N GLN A 51 4.10 10.35 4.48
CA GLN A 51 2.97 9.48 4.16
C GLN A 51 1.96 9.50 5.31
N VAL A 52 0.68 9.60 4.97
CA VAL A 52 -0.45 9.41 5.89
C VAL A 52 -1.38 8.38 5.25
N PRO A 53 -1.08 7.07 5.38
CA PRO A 53 -1.85 6.01 4.75
C PRO A 53 -3.28 5.93 5.30
N THR A 54 -4.27 5.97 4.43
CA THR A 54 -5.70 5.90 4.80
C THR A 54 -6.38 4.58 4.40
N THR A 55 -5.64 3.67 3.77
CA THR A 55 -6.13 2.33 3.41
C THR A 55 -5.31 1.26 4.10
N LEU A 56 -5.89 0.10 4.37
CA LEU A 56 -5.16 -1.02 4.98
C LEU A 56 -3.92 -1.36 4.15
N LEU A 57 -4.07 -1.50 2.83
CA LEU A 57 -2.98 -1.72 1.89
C LEU A 57 -1.83 -0.71 2.07
N ALA A 58 -2.15 0.57 2.24
CA ALA A 58 -1.13 1.59 2.42
C ALA A 58 -0.45 1.54 3.78
N MET A 59 -1.18 1.18 4.84
CA MET A 59 -0.61 1.02 6.18
C MET A 59 0.36 -0.16 6.27
N VAL A 60 0.05 -1.26 5.58
CA VAL A 60 0.82 -2.52 5.68
C VAL A 60 1.89 -2.66 4.61
N ASP A 61 1.75 -1.95 3.48
CA ASP A 61 2.63 -2.12 2.34
C ASP A 61 3.00 -0.78 1.68
N SER A 62 2.13 -0.16 0.89
CA SER A 62 2.57 0.87 -0.09
C SER A 62 3.18 2.15 0.49
N SER A 63 2.83 2.56 1.72
CA SER A 63 3.46 3.76 2.32
C SER A 63 4.91 3.53 2.77
N ILE A 64 5.35 2.27 2.88
CA ILE A 64 6.65 1.88 3.42
C ILE A 64 7.64 1.53 2.30
N GLY A 65 8.82 2.12 2.41
CA GLY A 65 10.00 1.76 1.62
C GLY A 65 10.25 2.56 0.35
N GLY A 66 9.56 3.68 0.18
CA GLY A 66 9.98 4.75 -0.74
C GLY A 66 9.89 4.43 -2.22
N LYS A 67 9.24 3.33 -2.63
CA LYS A 67 8.90 3.11 -4.05
C LYS A 67 7.80 4.08 -4.42
N THR A 68 8.04 4.93 -5.41
CA THR A 68 7.06 5.90 -5.93
C THR A 68 7.02 5.77 -7.43
N ALA A 69 5.82 5.76 -8.03
CA ALA A 69 5.70 5.49 -9.46
C ALA A 69 4.40 5.98 -10.06
N ILE A 70 4.40 6.05 -11.39
CA ILE A 70 3.22 6.22 -12.23
C ILE A 70 3.13 5.08 -13.23
N ASP A 71 1.91 4.83 -13.68
CA ASP A 71 1.60 3.85 -14.71
C ASP A 71 1.81 4.48 -16.10
N THR A 72 2.01 3.62 -17.09
CA THR A 72 1.98 3.98 -18.51
C THR A 72 1.01 3.05 -19.24
N PRO A 73 0.64 3.33 -20.50
CA PRO A 73 -0.19 2.39 -21.27
C PRO A 73 0.43 0.99 -21.43
N LEU A 74 1.74 0.84 -21.21
CA LEU A 74 2.45 -0.44 -21.30
C LEU A 74 2.45 -1.23 -19.98
N GLY A 75 2.01 -0.64 -18.86
CA GLY A 75 1.94 -1.37 -17.60
C GLY A 75 2.08 -0.52 -16.35
N LYS A 76 2.08 -1.24 -15.22
CA LYS A 76 2.09 -0.74 -13.85
C LYS A 76 3.47 -0.24 -13.43
N ASN A 77 3.51 0.91 -12.75
CA ASN A 77 4.69 1.42 -12.03
C ASN A 77 6.00 1.52 -12.85
N LEU A 78 5.92 1.59 -14.19
CA LEU A 78 7.10 1.52 -15.06
C LEU A 78 7.99 2.77 -15.02
N VAL A 79 7.47 3.91 -14.55
CA VAL A 79 8.23 5.15 -14.41
C VAL A 79 8.09 5.64 -12.97
N GLY A 80 9.20 5.82 -12.28
CA GLY A 80 9.19 6.15 -10.87
C GLY A 80 10.56 6.51 -10.30
N ALA A 81 10.62 6.61 -8.98
CA ALA A 81 11.84 6.84 -8.22
C ALA A 81 11.77 6.17 -6.84
N PHE A 82 12.94 5.80 -6.32
CA PHE A 82 13.11 5.52 -4.89
C PHE A 82 13.29 6.85 -4.16
N TRP A 83 12.32 7.23 -3.33
CA TRP A 83 12.32 8.45 -2.52
C TRP A 83 11.68 8.18 -1.16
N GLN A 84 12.50 8.12 -0.12
CA GLN A 84 12.03 7.80 1.22
C GLN A 84 11.23 8.97 1.83
N PRO A 85 10.03 8.70 2.40
CA PRO A 85 9.33 9.71 3.19
C PRO A 85 10.12 10.02 4.46
N GLN A 86 10.03 11.27 4.91
CA GLN A 86 10.64 11.69 6.19
C GLN A 86 9.90 11.09 7.39
N ARG A 87 8.59 10.82 7.23
CA ARG A 87 7.70 10.25 8.23
C ARG A 87 6.60 9.43 7.56
N ILE A 88 6.15 8.39 8.25
CA ILE A 88 4.97 7.59 7.90
C ILE A 88 4.06 7.60 9.13
N TYR A 89 2.86 8.16 9.00
CA TYR A 89 1.90 8.32 10.09
C TYR A 89 0.73 7.35 9.90
N ILE A 90 0.85 6.16 10.51
CA ILE A 90 -0.19 5.14 10.46
C ILE A 90 -1.22 5.41 11.57
N ASP A 91 -2.35 5.99 11.18
CA ASP A 91 -3.51 6.17 12.05
C ASP A 91 -4.61 5.15 11.71
N LEU A 92 -4.82 4.18 12.61
CA LEU A 92 -5.80 3.11 12.41
C LEU A 92 -7.24 3.64 12.35
N GLN A 93 -7.52 4.87 12.83
CA GLN A 93 -8.85 5.46 12.75
C GLN A 93 -9.33 5.65 11.30
N PHE A 94 -8.43 5.76 10.32
CA PHE A 94 -8.85 5.83 8.91
C PHE A 94 -9.59 4.58 8.43
N LEU A 95 -9.30 3.42 9.04
CA LEU A 95 -9.97 2.17 8.68
C LEU A 95 -11.48 2.22 8.96
N GLU A 96 -11.92 2.96 9.98
CA GLU A 96 -13.32 3.06 10.40
C GLU A 96 -14.27 3.45 9.26
N THR A 97 -13.78 4.27 8.32
CA THR A 97 -14.54 4.75 7.16
C THR A 97 -14.20 4.02 5.86
N LEU A 98 -13.25 3.09 5.90
CA LEU A 98 -12.74 2.41 4.72
C LEU A 98 -13.79 1.40 4.20
N PRO A 99 -14.17 1.44 2.91
CA PRO A 99 -15.12 0.49 2.35
C PRO A 99 -14.68 -0.96 2.54
N LYS A 100 -15.63 -1.89 2.73
CA LYS A 100 -15.35 -3.33 2.88
C LYS A 100 -14.41 -3.85 1.79
N ARG A 101 -14.68 -3.51 0.52
CA ARG A 101 -13.86 -3.92 -0.63
C ARG A 101 -12.40 -3.49 -0.47
N GLU A 102 -12.14 -2.28 0.04
CA GLU A 102 -10.78 -1.76 0.22
C GLU A 102 -10.05 -2.37 1.42
N VAL A 103 -10.78 -2.83 2.45
CA VAL A 103 -10.17 -3.63 3.53
C VAL A 103 -9.74 -4.99 2.96
N ILE A 104 -10.62 -5.69 2.23
CA ILE A 104 -10.32 -6.99 1.61
C ILE A 104 -9.17 -6.85 0.60
N ASN A 105 -9.18 -5.80 -0.21
CA ASN A 105 -8.09 -5.45 -1.12
C ASN A 105 -6.73 -5.35 -0.38
N GLY A 106 -6.70 -4.70 0.79
CA GLY A 106 -5.48 -4.62 1.60
C GLY A 106 -5.08 -5.91 2.30
N MET A 107 -6.02 -6.81 2.59
CA MET A 107 -5.71 -8.11 3.19
C MET A 107 -4.86 -9.00 2.29
N ALA A 108 -4.91 -8.84 0.96
CA ALA A 108 -4.04 -9.57 0.05
C ALA A 108 -2.54 -9.32 0.37
N GLU A 109 -2.16 -8.06 0.65
CA GLU A 109 -0.78 -7.73 1.03
C GLU A 109 -0.42 -8.26 2.42
N VAL A 110 -1.38 -8.31 3.33
CA VAL A 110 -1.19 -8.91 4.67
C VAL A 110 -0.89 -10.40 4.55
N VAL A 111 -1.73 -11.12 3.81
CA VAL A 111 -1.58 -12.57 3.56
C VAL A 111 -0.26 -12.85 2.85
N LYS A 112 0.07 -12.06 1.83
CA LYS A 112 1.36 -12.14 1.13
C LYS A 112 2.54 -12.06 2.10
N THR A 113 2.58 -11.03 2.94
CA THR A 113 3.67 -10.83 3.90
C THR A 113 3.78 -11.97 4.91
N ALA A 114 2.65 -12.47 5.42
CA ALA A 114 2.66 -13.62 6.32
C ALA A 114 3.16 -14.90 5.63
N ALA A 115 2.74 -15.15 4.39
CA ALA A 115 3.03 -16.39 3.66
C ALA A 115 4.52 -16.68 3.44
N PHE A 116 5.36 -15.64 3.26
CA PHE A 116 6.81 -15.84 3.07
C PHE A 116 7.64 -15.59 4.34
N TRP A 117 7.03 -15.11 5.44
CA TRP A 117 7.80 -14.65 6.60
C TRP A 117 7.51 -15.37 7.90
N ASP A 118 6.24 -15.63 8.23
CA ASP A 118 5.86 -16.17 9.54
C ASP A 118 4.60 -17.05 9.44
N GLU A 119 4.82 -18.37 9.56
CA GLU A 119 3.76 -19.38 9.56
C GLU A 119 2.75 -19.17 10.69
N ALA A 120 3.20 -18.72 11.87
CA ALA A 120 2.31 -18.49 13.01
C ALA A 120 1.42 -17.26 12.79
N GLU A 121 1.93 -16.22 12.14
CA GLU A 121 1.07 -15.12 11.68
C GLU A 121 0.12 -15.57 10.57
N PHE A 122 0.57 -16.41 9.64
CA PHE A 122 -0.32 -16.95 8.60
C PHE A 122 -1.49 -17.74 9.21
N ALA A 123 -1.21 -18.65 10.16
CA ALA A 123 -2.25 -19.38 10.90
C ALA A 123 -3.16 -18.44 11.71
N THR A 124 -2.61 -17.38 12.30
CA THR A 124 -3.41 -16.35 12.99
C THR A 124 -4.39 -15.67 12.01
N LEU A 125 -3.99 -15.41 10.77
CA LEU A 125 -4.89 -14.84 9.77
C LEU A 125 -6.04 -15.80 9.42
N GLU A 126 -5.75 -17.10 9.31
CA GLU A 126 -6.76 -18.13 9.05
C GLU A 126 -7.80 -18.19 10.19
N GLU A 127 -7.34 -18.26 11.44
CA GLU A 127 -8.20 -18.33 12.63
C GLU A 127 -9.11 -17.11 12.79
N ASN A 128 -8.67 -15.93 12.33
CA ASN A 128 -9.38 -14.67 12.49
C ASN A 128 -10.19 -14.26 11.25
N ALA A 129 -10.13 -15.01 10.14
CA ALA A 129 -10.73 -14.61 8.87
C ALA A 129 -12.25 -14.40 8.96
N ASP A 130 -12.97 -15.36 9.55
CA ASP A 130 -14.43 -15.30 9.71
C ASP A 130 -14.85 -14.13 10.61
N LEU A 131 -14.09 -13.87 11.69
CA LEU A 131 -14.36 -12.77 12.61
C LEU A 131 -14.15 -11.41 11.92
N ILE A 132 -13.07 -11.26 11.14
CA ILE A 132 -12.81 -10.05 10.35
C ILE A 132 -13.94 -9.84 9.35
N MET A 133 -14.34 -10.88 8.60
CA MET A 133 -15.41 -10.79 7.62
C MET A 133 -16.75 -10.41 8.25
N LYS A 134 -17.08 -11.02 9.39
CA LYS A 134 -18.28 -10.68 10.17
C LYS A 134 -18.31 -9.20 10.57
N VAL A 135 -17.21 -8.68 11.10
CA VAL A 135 -17.09 -7.25 11.47
C VAL A 135 -17.20 -6.34 10.24
N LEU A 136 -16.68 -6.77 9.09
CA LEU A 136 -16.80 -6.01 7.86
C LEU A 136 -18.22 -5.99 7.29
N ASP A 137 -19.02 -7.02 7.54
CA ASP A 137 -20.42 -7.10 7.11
C ASP A 137 -21.40 -6.42 8.06
N ASP A 138 -21.02 -6.24 9.33
CA ASP A 138 -21.90 -5.59 10.29
C ASP A 138 -22.10 -4.11 9.95
N LYS A 139 -23.38 -3.69 9.98
CA LYS A 139 -23.74 -2.28 9.82
C LYS A 139 -23.58 -1.65 11.18
N THR A 140 -22.41 -1.06 11.42
CA THR A 140 -22.00 -0.51 12.71
C THR A 140 -23.14 0.22 13.41
N LYS A 141 -23.41 -0.15 14.66
CA LYS A 141 -24.37 0.57 15.52
C LYS A 141 -23.86 2.00 15.72
N LYS A 142 -24.76 2.99 15.62
CA LYS A 142 -24.40 4.39 15.83
C LYS A 142 -23.70 4.57 17.20
N GLY A 143 -22.44 4.99 17.19
CA GLY A 143 -21.70 5.39 18.40
C GLY A 143 -20.49 4.51 18.76
N GLU A 144 -20.31 3.34 18.15
CA GLU A 144 -19.14 2.47 18.36
C GLU A 144 -18.31 2.38 17.08
N GLY A 145 -16.98 2.28 17.20
CA GLY A 145 -16.09 2.06 16.05
C GLY A 145 -16.31 0.67 15.46
N ARG A 146 -16.35 0.56 14.14
CA ARG A 146 -16.52 -0.69 13.36
C ARG A 146 -15.56 -1.77 13.85
N PHE A 147 -14.33 -1.40 14.17
CA PHE A 147 -13.30 -2.38 14.52
C PHE A 147 -13.04 -2.54 16.01
N THR A 148 -13.91 -2.04 16.88
CA THR A 148 -13.69 -2.07 18.35
C THR A 148 -13.41 -3.50 18.86
N GLU A 149 -14.18 -4.49 18.41
CA GLU A 149 -14.02 -5.90 18.83
C GLU A 149 -12.69 -6.52 18.35
N ILE A 150 -12.18 -6.08 17.19
CA ILE A 150 -10.99 -6.64 16.53
C ILE A 150 -9.81 -5.67 16.50
N ALA A 151 -9.85 -4.61 17.30
CA ALA A 151 -8.83 -3.55 17.28
C ALA A 151 -7.42 -4.11 17.55
N HIS A 152 -7.33 -5.10 18.45
CA HIS A 152 -6.08 -5.78 18.78
C HIS A 152 -5.55 -6.62 17.60
N ILE A 153 -6.43 -7.30 16.86
CA ILE A 153 -6.08 -8.09 15.67
C ILE A 153 -5.58 -7.16 14.56
N LEU A 154 -6.32 -6.09 14.26
CA LEU A 154 -5.89 -5.13 13.23
C LEU A 154 -4.56 -4.46 13.57
N LYS A 155 -4.36 -4.08 14.84
CA LYS A 155 -3.10 -3.51 15.29
C LYS A 155 -1.94 -4.51 15.15
N ARG A 156 -2.16 -5.79 15.47
CA ARG A 156 -1.17 -6.86 15.27
C ARG A 156 -0.81 -7.02 13.80
N ILE A 157 -1.82 -7.15 12.93
CA ILE A 157 -1.65 -7.26 11.47
C ILE A 157 -0.84 -6.10 10.91
N VAL A 158 -1.23 -4.86 11.25
CA VAL A 158 -0.57 -3.67 10.72
C VAL A 158 0.86 -3.56 11.21
N LEU A 159 1.12 -3.79 12.51
CA LEU A 159 2.46 -3.73 13.06
C LEU A 159 3.35 -4.86 12.52
N GLY A 160 2.84 -6.08 12.42
CA GLY A 160 3.58 -7.22 11.89
C GLY A 160 4.03 -6.98 10.45
N SER A 161 3.08 -6.72 9.56
CA SER A 161 3.38 -6.52 8.14
C SER A 161 4.29 -5.31 7.91
N ALA A 162 4.04 -4.18 8.60
CA ALA A 162 4.88 -3.00 8.51
C ALA A 162 6.31 -3.24 8.98
N ARG A 163 6.52 -3.99 10.07
CA ARG A 163 7.85 -4.34 10.58
C ARG A 163 8.63 -5.19 9.58
N ILE A 164 8.00 -6.23 9.05
CA ILE A 164 8.66 -7.12 8.07
C ILE A 164 9.08 -6.33 6.84
N LYS A 165 8.18 -5.50 6.31
CA LYS A 165 8.51 -4.65 5.17
C LYS A 165 9.64 -3.68 5.51
N ALA A 166 9.62 -3.06 6.68
CA ALA A 166 10.69 -2.16 7.11
C ALA A 166 12.05 -2.86 7.22
N GLU A 167 12.10 -4.09 7.74
CA GLU A 167 13.33 -4.90 7.84
C GLU A 167 13.87 -5.26 6.45
N VAL A 168 13.02 -5.80 5.58
CA VAL A 168 13.39 -6.17 4.20
C VAL A 168 13.87 -4.96 3.41
N VAL A 169 13.17 -3.82 3.51
CA VAL A 169 13.57 -2.57 2.85
C VAL A 169 14.88 -2.02 3.41
N SER A 170 15.09 -2.11 4.72
CA SER A 170 16.33 -1.62 5.35
C SER A 170 17.53 -2.44 4.91
N ALA A 171 17.34 -3.74 4.70
CA ALA A 171 18.37 -4.63 4.20
C ALA A 171 18.62 -4.49 2.69
N ASP A 172 17.61 -4.12 1.90
CA ASP A 172 17.71 -4.02 0.44
C ASP A 172 16.82 -2.90 -0.14
N GLU A 173 17.22 -1.64 0.10
CA GLU A 173 16.42 -0.47 -0.29
C GLU A 173 16.16 -0.40 -1.80
N ARG A 174 17.13 -0.79 -2.63
CA ARG A 174 17.07 -0.63 -4.09
C ARG A 174 16.79 -1.94 -4.84
N GLU A 175 16.31 -2.96 -4.14
CA GLU A 175 15.84 -4.21 -4.73
C GLU A 175 16.91 -4.92 -5.57
N GLY A 176 18.09 -5.10 -5.00
CA GLY A 176 19.18 -5.88 -5.59
C GLY A 176 19.09 -7.39 -5.33
N GLY A 177 18.21 -7.83 -4.42
CA GLY A 177 18.01 -9.24 -4.09
C GLY A 177 16.85 -9.47 -3.13
N LEU A 178 17.09 -9.38 -1.82
CA LEU A 178 16.14 -9.75 -0.76
C LEU A 178 14.76 -9.13 -0.96
N ARG A 179 14.67 -7.86 -1.39
CA ARG A 179 13.40 -7.15 -1.53
C ARG A 179 12.49 -7.76 -2.61
N ASN A 180 13.01 -8.65 -3.47
CA ASN A 180 12.23 -9.41 -4.45
C ASN A 180 11.12 -10.25 -3.78
N ILE A 181 11.33 -10.74 -2.55
CA ILE A 181 10.33 -11.56 -1.84
C ILE A 181 9.01 -10.79 -1.62
N LEU A 182 9.06 -9.46 -1.53
CA LEU A 182 7.86 -8.62 -1.39
C LEU A 182 6.98 -8.63 -2.65
N ASN A 183 7.49 -9.17 -3.78
CA ASN A 183 6.75 -9.35 -5.03
C ASN A 183 6.15 -10.76 -5.17
N PHE A 184 6.06 -11.55 -4.10
CA PHE A 184 5.27 -12.78 -4.15
C PHE A 184 3.84 -12.47 -4.63
N GLY A 185 3.37 -13.22 -5.64
CA GLY A 185 2.09 -13.01 -6.32
C GLY A 185 2.04 -11.82 -7.27
N HIS A 186 3.09 -10.98 -7.35
CA HIS A 186 3.09 -9.77 -8.15
C HIS A 186 3.59 -9.99 -9.58
N SER A 187 4.32 -11.07 -9.87
CA SER A 187 4.79 -11.33 -11.24
C SER A 187 3.60 -11.65 -12.14
N ILE A 188 2.76 -12.60 -11.73
CA ILE A 188 1.51 -12.91 -12.42
C ILE A 188 0.44 -11.86 -12.09
N GLY A 189 0.39 -11.38 -10.84
CA GLY A 189 -0.59 -10.38 -10.40
C GLY A 189 -0.53 -9.09 -11.19
N HIS A 190 0.65 -8.49 -11.41
CA HIS A 190 0.77 -7.28 -12.22
C HIS A 190 0.45 -7.50 -13.70
N ALA A 191 0.74 -8.69 -14.25
CA ALA A 191 0.37 -9.02 -15.62
C ALA A 191 -1.17 -9.03 -15.79
N ILE A 192 -1.89 -9.58 -14.81
CA ILE A 192 -3.36 -9.55 -14.77
C ILE A 192 -3.85 -8.12 -14.53
N GLU A 193 -3.27 -7.40 -13.56
CA GLU A 193 -3.68 -6.04 -13.20
C GLU A 193 -3.56 -5.08 -14.39
N ALA A 194 -2.52 -5.21 -15.21
CA ALA A 194 -2.35 -4.39 -16.40
C ALA A 194 -3.51 -4.51 -17.41
N ILE A 195 -4.23 -5.63 -17.41
CA ILE A 195 -5.37 -5.90 -18.30
C ILE A 195 -6.69 -5.48 -17.65
N LEU A 196 -6.85 -5.70 -16.34
CA LEU A 196 -8.13 -5.58 -15.64
C LEU A 196 -8.32 -4.27 -14.87
N THR A 197 -7.27 -3.46 -14.72
CA THR A 197 -7.35 -2.15 -14.07
C THR A 197 -8.09 -1.15 -14.97
N PRO A 198 -8.91 -0.22 -14.44
CA PRO A 198 -9.14 0.07 -13.01
C PRO A 198 -10.31 -0.68 -12.37
N GLN A 199 -10.99 -1.60 -13.06
CA GLN A 199 -12.19 -2.26 -12.54
C GLN A 199 -11.87 -3.28 -11.43
N ILE A 200 -10.76 -4.01 -11.59
CA ILE A 200 -10.22 -4.93 -10.58
C ILE A 200 -9.06 -4.24 -9.86
N LEU A 201 -9.07 -4.33 -8.53
CA LEU A 201 -8.12 -3.67 -7.64
C LEU A 201 -6.81 -4.46 -7.55
N HIS A 202 -5.75 -3.78 -7.12
CA HIS A 202 -4.41 -4.34 -7.01
C HIS A 202 -4.36 -5.63 -6.17
N GLY A 203 -4.87 -5.60 -4.94
CA GLY A 203 -4.89 -6.76 -4.05
C GLY A 203 -5.76 -7.90 -4.55
N GLU A 204 -6.83 -7.60 -5.31
CA GLU A 204 -7.63 -8.62 -5.99
C GLU A 204 -6.79 -9.35 -7.07
N CYS A 205 -5.98 -8.61 -7.83
CA CYS A 205 -5.04 -9.20 -8.79
C CYS A 205 -3.89 -9.94 -8.11
N VAL A 206 -3.33 -9.39 -7.02
CA VAL A 206 -2.26 -10.03 -6.23
C VAL A 206 -2.75 -11.34 -5.61
N ALA A 207 -4.00 -11.42 -5.14
CA ALA A 207 -4.57 -12.67 -4.63
C ALA A 207 -4.59 -13.77 -5.71
N ILE A 208 -5.02 -13.45 -6.94
CA ILE A 208 -4.97 -14.40 -8.07
C ILE A 208 -3.53 -14.77 -8.39
N GLY A 209 -2.63 -13.78 -8.42
CA GLY A 209 -1.21 -13.98 -8.69
C GLY A 209 -0.54 -14.89 -7.66
N MET A 210 -0.81 -14.72 -6.37
CA MET A 210 -0.28 -15.58 -5.30
C MET A 210 -0.72 -17.04 -5.50
N VAL A 211 -1.99 -17.28 -5.83
CA VAL A 211 -2.48 -18.63 -6.12
C VAL A 211 -1.74 -19.23 -7.33
N LYS A 212 -1.56 -18.46 -8.40
CA LYS A 212 -0.87 -18.95 -9.62
C LYS A 212 0.62 -19.16 -9.44
N GLU A 213 1.28 -18.31 -8.66
CA GLU A 213 2.70 -18.48 -8.34
C GLU A 213 2.91 -19.65 -7.37
N ALA A 214 1.97 -19.92 -6.47
CA ALA A 214 1.99 -21.11 -5.62
C ALA A 214 1.72 -22.41 -6.41
N GLU A 215 0.79 -22.40 -7.37
CA GLU A 215 0.54 -23.55 -8.28
C GLU A 215 1.77 -23.89 -9.15
N LEU A 216 2.62 -22.91 -9.42
CA LEU A 216 3.83 -23.06 -10.23
C LEU A 216 4.99 -23.71 -9.44
N ALA A 217 5.06 -23.48 -8.12
CA ALA A 217 6.14 -23.92 -7.24
C ALA A 217 6.05 -25.41 -6.91
#